data_AF-A0A926BGV5-F1
#
_entry.id   AF-A0A926BGV5-F1
#
_cell.length_a   1.000
_cell.length_b   1.000
_cell.length_c   1.000
_cell.angle_alpha   90.00
_cell.angle_beta   90.00
_cell.angle_gamma   90.00
#
_symmetry.space_group_name_H-M   'P 1'
#
loop_
_entity.id
_entity.type
_entity.pdbx_description
1 polymer ?
#
loop_
_entity_poly.entity_id
_entity_poly.type
_entity_poly.pdbx_seq_one_letter_code
_entity_poly.pdbx_strand_id
1 'polypeptide(L)'
;WNPWWTDLTVTETEHNDWINPYPKATWQISAILLQLWGSVEAAKTVSWLIGFSATGMGFLAASRMAPLSPVPRLVWAIFLLFALNPILLSQWATFQVDGAVGWCLAGILWSLLAVLFPDYSPVNRRTAMASYTVFALLLSSVKFTGLVYAVFATFLLAVVYFWRVFKKQDKLPSMRTIFAGGTLAFAASLLCLLNPYFHNVVRHGHFFWPLLGPHARDIMSYQEHPDFLRQNRVVKFFWANNARSRNIAAFLTPEDPERYGKPVWKIPFSVHKSELRPYVAPDVHIGGFGVWYGGTLLVATGLIIVCAARNTPHSRTSLLLWGIIWGSVLINPEAWWARYSPQAWWLVLLPIAVAIHAERAFRLVGVGLIVLLFANTLLVAAVNTGGQLICERSLYRQSTLLRNAPSGSWRVGWGMARSNRRRFAESGFSGVQVMHRWTQDTTGWHRMKLARTDTVIWTRDESLANALEKASPGR
;
A
#
# COMPACT_ATOMS: atom_id res chain seq x y z
N TRP A 1 20.08 -13.12 -11.83
CA TRP A 1 20.38 -11.74 -12.24
C TRP A 1 20.80 -10.94 -11.02
N ASN A 2 21.91 -10.20 -11.10
CA ASN A 2 22.31 -9.27 -10.05
C ASN A 2 21.95 -7.83 -10.48
N PRO A 3 20.99 -7.16 -9.82
CA PRO A 3 20.50 -5.84 -10.21
C PRO A 3 21.52 -4.70 -10.15
N TRP A 4 22.66 -4.94 -9.49
CA TRP A 4 23.72 -3.95 -9.37
C TRP A 4 24.66 -3.94 -10.57
N TRP A 5 24.86 -5.10 -11.20
CA TRP A 5 25.88 -5.29 -12.25
C TRP A 5 25.30 -5.54 -13.63
N THR A 6 24.07 -6.03 -13.68
CA THR A 6 23.45 -6.47 -14.92
C THR A 6 22.10 -5.81 -15.03
N ASP A 7 21.66 -5.53 -16.25
CA ASP A 7 20.27 -5.18 -16.54
C ASP A 7 19.61 -6.37 -17.19
N LEU A 8 18.34 -6.60 -16.86
CA LEU A 8 17.55 -7.56 -17.62
C LEU A 8 17.31 -7.00 -19.02
N THR A 9 17.41 -7.87 -20.00
CA THR A 9 17.13 -7.59 -21.40
C THR A 9 15.68 -7.93 -21.75
N VAL A 10 15.18 -7.42 -22.87
CA VAL A 10 13.81 -7.74 -23.35
C VAL A 10 13.63 -9.23 -23.65
N THR A 11 14.71 -9.93 -24.00
CA THR A 11 14.70 -11.37 -24.26
C THR A 11 14.58 -12.19 -22.97
N GLU A 12 15.12 -11.68 -21.86
CA GLU A 12 14.95 -12.28 -20.53
C GLU A 12 13.56 -11.97 -19.94
N THR A 13 13.10 -10.72 -20.09
CA THR A 13 11.77 -10.29 -19.63
C THR A 13 11.26 -9.07 -20.38
N GLU A 14 9.99 -9.14 -20.81
CA GLU A 14 9.27 -8.02 -21.44
C GLU A 14 9.00 -6.85 -20.48
N HIS A 15 9.22 -7.05 -19.18
CA HIS A 15 9.06 -6.04 -18.14
C HIS A 15 10.40 -5.46 -17.67
N ASN A 16 11.47 -5.63 -18.44
CA ASN A 16 12.79 -5.11 -18.08
C ASN A 16 12.77 -3.62 -17.76
N ASP A 17 11.99 -2.84 -18.53
CA ASP A 17 11.79 -1.40 -18.36
C ASP A 17 11.04 -1.03 -17.08
N TRP A 18 10.45 -2.00 -16.38
CA TRP A 18 9.82 -1.82 -15.06
C TRP A 18 10.67 -2.44 -13.95
N ILE A 19 11.35 -3.54 -14.22
CA ILE A 19 12.15 -4.26 -13.23
C ILE A 19 13.48 -3.55 -12.99
N ASN A 20 14.22 -3.18 -14.04
CA ASN A 20 15.53 -2.55 -13.92
C ASN A 20 15.51 -1.19 -13.19
N PRO A 21 14.57 -0.27 -13.49
CA PRO A 21 14.62 1.07 -12.92
C PRO A 21 13.84 1.24 -11.61
N TYR A 22 13.07 0.24 -11.14
CA TYR A 22 12.29 0.38 -9.90
C TYR A 22 13.11 0.07 -8.64
N PRO A 23 12.76 0.66 -7.48
CA PRO A 23 13.33 0.30 -6.18
C PRO A 23 13.06 -1.17 -5.84
N LYS A 24 14.06 -1.89 -5.32
CA LYS A 24 14.05 -3.36 -5.24
C LYS A 24 14.23 -3.91 -3.84
N ALA A 25 14.22 -3.09 -2.78
CA ALA A 25 14.55 -3.57 -1.44
C ALA A 25 13.64 -4.73 -1.01
N THR A 26 12.33 -4.57 -1.18
CA THR A 26 11.37 -5.65 -0.87
C THR A 26 11.57 -6.86 -1.76
N TRP A 27 11.91 -6.68 -3.04
CA TRP A 27 12.15 -7.78 -3.97
C TRP A 27 13.39 -8.59 -3.60
N GLN A 28 14.48 -7.92 -3.19
CA GLN A 28 15.72 -8.58 -2.76
C GLN A 28 15.49 -9.36 -1.46
N ILE A 29 14.82 -8.76 -0.48
CA ILE A 29 14.49 -9.45 0.78
C ILE A 29 13.56 -10.64 0.50
N SER A 30 12.53 -10.46 -0.34
CA SER A 30 11.63 -11.54 -0.75
C SER A 30 12.38 -12.68 -1.46
N ALA A 31 13.36 -12.36 -2.32
CA ALA A 31 14.17 -13.37 -3.00
C ALA A 31 15.05 -14.17 -2.02
N ILE A 32 15.63 -13.51 -1.01
CA ILE A 32 16.39 -14.18 0.06
C ILE A 32 15.46 -15.11 0.85
N LEU A 33 14.28 -14.63 1.26
CA LEU A 33 13.30 -15.47 1.96
C LEU A 33 12.84 -16.65 1.10
N LEU A 34 12.64 -16.45 -0.20
CA LEU A 34 12.31 -17.53 -1.13
C LEU A 34 13.43 -18.58 -1.19
N GLN A 35 14.70 -18.14 -1.19
CA GLN A 35 15.85 -19.05 -1.22
C GLN A 35 16.00 -19.83 0.09
N LEU A 36 15.75 -19.18 1.24
CA LEU A 36 15.85 -19.80 2.57
C LEU A 36 14.75 -20.81 2.82
N TRP A 37 13.51 -20.46 2.49
CA TRP A 37 12.32 -21.25 2.85
C TRP A 37 11.78 -22.09 1.70
N GLY A 38 12.25 -21.86 0.48
CA GLY A 38 11.81 -22.58 -0.72
C GLY A 38 10.37 -22.28 -1.15
N SER A 39 9.67 -21.35 -0.50
CA SER A 39 8.24 -21.06 -0.69
C SER A 39 7.95 -19.62 -1.14
N VAL A 40 7.15 -19.46 -2.19
CA VAL A 40 6.65 -18.17 -2.66
C VAL A 40 5.80 -17.46 -1.60
N GLU A 41 5.06 -18.18 -0.78
CA GLU A 41 4.21 -17.57 0.25
C GLU A 41 5.04 -16.98 1.39
N ALA A 42 6.11 -17.67 1.81
CA ALA A 42 7.06 -17.13 2.79
C ALA A 42 7.70 -15.83 2.29
N ALA A 43 7.99 -15.72 0.99
CA ALA A 43 8.58 -14.52 0.40
C ALA A 43 7.69 -13.27 0.46
N LYS A 44 6.37 -13.40 0.68
CA LYS A 44 5.44 -12.27 0.82
C LYS A 44 5.46 -11.63 2.20
N THR A 45 6.13 -12.24 3.18
CA THR A 45 6.14 -11.80 4.58
C THR A 45 6.94 -10.52 4.82
N VAL A 46 7.65 -9.97 3.83
CA VAL A 46 8.46 -8.75 3.99
C VAL A 46 7.61 -7.56 4.46
N SER A 47 6.44 -7.35 3.84
CA SER A 47 5.52 -6.28 4.25
C SER A 47 5.01 -6.48 5.68
N TRP A 48 4.85 -7.73 6.12
CA TRP A 48 4.44 -8.06 7.49
C TRP A 48 5.50 -7.69 8.52
N LEU A 49 6.77 -7.99 8.24
CA LEU A 49 7.87 -7.62 9.13
C LEU A 49 7.91 -6.11 9.35
N ILE A 50 7.81 -5.34 8.26
CA ILE A 50 7.72 -3.88 8.31
C ILE A 50 6.49 -3.43 9.13
N GLY A 51 5.33 -4.06 8.89
CA GLY A 51 4.09 -3.75 9.60
C GLY A 51 4.12 -4.03 11.09
N PHE A 52 4.66 -5.18 11.50
CA PHE A 52 4.81 -5.53 12.92
C PHE A 52 5.80 -4.59 13.61
N SER A 53 6.93 -4.24 12.96
CA SER A 53 7.86 -3.26 13.52
C SER A 53 7.22 -1.88 13.69
N ALA A 54 6.49 -1.39 12.69
CA ALA A 54 5.79 -0.10 12.77
C ALA A 54 4.69 -0.12 13.83
N THR A 55 3.95 -1.22 13.94
CA THR A 55 2.90 -1.39 14.95
C THR A 55 3.47 -1.47 16.37
N GLY A 56 4.61 -2.15 16.57
CA GLY A 56 5.31 -2.18 17.84
C GLY A 56 5.76 -0.79 18.29
N MET A 57 6.27 0.03 17.37
CA MET A 57 6.58 1.43 17.64
C MET A 57 5.33 2.26 17.98
N GLY A 58 4.22 2.00 17.29
CA GLY A 58 2.92 2.56 17.62
C GLY A 58 2.46 2.18 19.02
N PHE A 59 2.60 0.92 19.42
CA PHE A 59 2.26 0.43 20.76
C PHE A 59 3.08 1.12 21.84
N LEU A 60 4.39 1.31 21.60
CA LEU A 60 5.26 2.07 22.50
C LEU A 60 4.78 3.52 22.65
N ALA A 61 4.46 4.19 21.55
CA ALA A 61 3.93 5.56 21.59
C ALA A 61 2.57 5.63 22.32
N ALA A 62 1.66 4.70 22.03
CA ALA A 62 0.35 4.59 22.68
C ALA A 62 0.47 4.40 24.19
N SER A 63 1.41 3.57 24.65
CA SER A 63 1.63 3.32 26.08
C SER A 63 1.98 4.59 26.87
N ARG A 64 2.53 5.60 26.20
CA ARG A 64 2.89 6.89 26.79
C ARG A 64 1.78 7.93 26.67
N MET A 65 0.99 7.86 25.59
CA MET A 65 -0.12 8.79 25.36
C MET A 65 -1.40 8.38 26.10
N ALA A 66 -1.62 7.08 26.31
CA ALA A 66 -2.83 6.56 26.92
C ALA A 66 -3.04 7.08 28.36
N PRO A 67 -2.02 7.14 29.24
CA PRO A 67 -2.17 7.71 30.58
C PRO A 67 -2.50 9.21 30.61
N LEU A 68 -2.18 9.95 29.53
CA LEU A 68 -2.46 11.38 29.43
C LEU A 68 -3.90 11.68 28.95
N SER A 69 -4.61 10.65 28.47
CA SER A 69 -5.96 10.78 27.94
C SER A 69 -7.02 10.56 29.01
N PRO A 70 -8.15 11.30 28.96
CA PRO A 70 -9.29 11.02 29.84
C PRO A 70 -9.94 9.66 29.56
N VAL A 71 -9.65 9.03 28.41
CA VAL A 71 -10.17 7.70 28.06
C VAL A 71 -9.06 6.85 27.41
N PRO A 72 -8.16 6.25 28.22
CA PRO A 72 -6.97 5.53 27.73
C PRO A 72 -7.28 4.44 26.70
N ARG A 73 -8.42 3.73 26.84
CA ARG A 73 -8.87 2.69 25.91
C ARG A 73 -9.09 3.21 24.49
N LEU A 74 -9.51 4.47 24.33
CA LEU A 74 -9.71 5.07 23.00
C LEU A 74 -8.39 5.43 22.33
N VAL A 75 -7.34 5.73 23.10
CA VAL A 75 -5.99 5.92 22.55
C VAL A 75 -5.52 4.63 21.91
N TRP A 76 -5.63 3.50 22.63
CA TRP A 76 -5.30 2.18 22.09
C TRP A 76 -6.11 1.84 20.83
N ALA A 77 -7.41 2.15 20.83
CA ALA A 77 -8.28 1.94 19.66
C ALA A 77 -7.82 2.75 18.43
N ILE A 78 -7.46 4.01 18.62
CA ILE A 78 -6.93 4.86 17.54
C ILE A 78 -5.62 4.29 16.99
N PHE A 79 -4.68 3.92 17.86
CA PHE A 79 -3.40 3.33 17.45
C PHE A 79 -3.57 2.01 16.71
N LEU A 80 -4.54 1.18 17.12
CA LEU A 80 -4.88 -0.03 16.39
C LEU A 80 -5.45 0.30 14.99
N LEU A 81 -6.31 1.32 14.87
CA LEU A 81 -6.83 1.77 13.57
C LEU A 81 -5.75 2.35 12.64
N PHE A 82 -4.66 2.92 13.16
CA PHE A 82 -3.51 3.28 12.34
C PHE A 82 -2.85 2.06 11.69
N ALA A 83 -2.74 0.96 12.43
CA ALA A 83 -2.19 -0.30 11.94
C ALA A 83 -3.17 -1.05 11.02
N LEU A 84 -4.47 -0.91 11.26
CA LEU A 84 -5.56 -1.54 10.50
C LEU A 84 -6.06 -0.64 9.36
N ASN A 85 -5.15 -0.11 8.54
CA ASN A 85 -5.54 0.64 7.34
C ASN A 85 -6.03 -0.33 6.25
N PRO A 86 -7.19 -0.07 5.61
CA PRO A 86 -7.80 -0.96 4.60
C PRO A 86 -6.87 -1.36 3.44
N ILE A 87 -5.96 -0.47 3.02
CA ILE A 87 -4.98 -0.77 1.95
C ILE A 87 -3.95 -1.79 2.42
N LEU A 88 -3.53 -1.69 3.68
CA LEU A 88 -2.59 -2.63 4.27
C LEU A 88 -3.22 -4.03 4.33
N LEU A 89 -4.48 -4.08 4.74
CA LEU A 89 -5.26 -5.31 4.85
C LEU A 89 -5.77 -5.84 3.51
N SER A 90 -5.79 -5.07 2.43
CA SER A 90 -6.11 -5.62 1.11
C SER A 90 -4.89 -6.26 0.44
N GLN A 91 -3.68 -5.88 0.87
CA GLN A 91 -2.42 -6.28 0.25
C GLN A 91 -1.62 -7.34 1.02
N TRP A 92 -2.09 -7.79 2.19
CA TRP A 92 -1.33 -8.65 3.09
C TRP A 92 -0.84 -9.97 2.48
N ALA A 93 -1.60 -10.54 1.54
CA ALA A 93 -1.29 -11.82 0.88
C ALA A 93 -0.59 -11.63 -0.49
N THR A 94 -0.03 -10.44 -0.76
CA THR A 94 0.46 -10.06 -2.08
C THR A 94 1.91 -9.55 -2.03
N PHE A 95 2.55 -9.45 -3.20
CA PHE A 95 3.82 -8.74 -3.36
C PHE A 95 3.63 -7.22 -3.59
N GLN A 96 2.40 -6.70 -3.43
CA GLN A 96 2.20 -5.26 -3.53
C GLN A 96 2.90 -4.55 -2.36
N VAL A 97 3.51 -3.41 -2.68
CA VAL A 97 4.39 -2.69 -1.77
C VAL A 97 3.74 -1.46 -1.16
N ASP A 98 2.52 -1.12 -1.56
CA ASP A 98 1.83 0.08 -1.04
C ASP A 98 1.51 -0.07 0.45
N GLY A 99 1.23 -1.30 0.88
CA GLY A 99 1.13 -1.67 2.28
C GLY A 99 2.39 -1.34 3.07
N ALA A 100 3.54 -1.79 2.55
CA ALA A 100 4.84 -1.49 3.15
C ALA A 100 5.13 0.02 3.20
N VAL A 101 4.75 0.78 2.16
CA VAL A 101 4.85 2.26 2.15
C VAL A 101 4.02 2.86 3.29
N GLY A 102 2.76 2.44 3.44
CA GLY A 102 1.89 2.93 4.51
C GLY A 102 2.42 2.62 5.91
N TRP A 103 2.93 1.41 6.15
CA TRP A 103 3.56 1.05 7.42
C TRP A 103 4.87 1.79 7.69
N CYS A 104 5.72 2.01 6.68
CA CYS A 104 6.93 2.82 6.87
C CYS A 104 6.57 4.26 7.25
N LEU A 105 5.57 4.86 6.59
CA LEU A 105 5.08 6.19 6.96
C LEU A 105 4.56 6.20 8.40
N ALA A 106 3.82 5.16 8.82
CA ALA A 106 3.31 5.05 10.19
C ALA A 106 4.47 4.98 11.19
N GLY A 107 5.47 4.14 10.92
CA GLY A 107 6.69 4.02 11.73
C GLY A 107 7.43 5.35 11.86
N ILE A 108 7.56 6.10 10.76
CA ILE A 108 8.12 7.46 10.76
C ILE A 108 7.29 8.38 11.68
N LEU A 109 5.96 8.41 11.52
CA LEU A 109 5.09 9.24 12.35
C LEU A 109 5.24 8.90 13.83
N TRP A 110 5.27 7.61 14.19
CA TRP A 110 5.45 7.15 15.56
C TRP A 110 6.79 7.53 16.15
N SER A 111 7.86 7.37 15.39
CA SER A 111 9.19 7.82 15.80
C SER A 111 9.25 9.34 16.00
N LEU A 112 8.59 10.12 15.14
CA LEU A 112 8.50 11.57 15.30
C LEU A 112 7.73 11.94 16.56
N LEU A 113 6.54 11.37 16.77
CA LEU A 113 5.77 11.62 17.99
C LEU A 113 6.57 11.24 19.23
N ALA A 114 7.23 10.08 19.24
CA ALA A 114 8.07 9.62 20.35
C ALA A 114 9.20 10.62 20.70
N VAL A 115 9.85 11.22 19.71
CA VAL A 115 10.89 12.25 19.94
C VAL A 115 10.32 13.58 20.41
N LEU A 116 9.09 13.90 20.01
CA LEU A 116 8.45 15.15 20.41
C LEU A 116 7.93 15.11 21.86
N PHE A 117 7.77 13.94 22.47
CA PHE A 117 7.35 13.82 23.87
C PHE A 117 8.49 14.21 24.84
N PRO A 118 8.27 15.18 25.75
CA PRO A 118 9.31 15.66 26.67
C PRO A 118 9.89 14.59 27.59
N ASP A 119 9.05 13.66 28.07
CA ASP A 119 9.39 12.67 29.10
C ASP A 119 10.12 11.43 28.55
N TYR A 120 10.59 11.46 27.30
CA TYR A 120 11.35 10.36 26.73
C TYR A 120 12.78 10.33 27.25
N SER A 121 13.14 9.22 27.92
CA SER A 121 14.53 8.96 28.31
C SER A 121 15.47 9.03 27.10
N PRO A 122 16.76 9.40 27.31
CA PRO A 122 17.73 9.50 26.21
C PRO A 122 17.86 8.22 25.37
N VAL A 123 17.76 7.05 26.01
CA VAL A 123 17.79 5.74 25.34
C VAL A 123 16.59 5.59 24.41
N ASN A 124 15.38 5.85 24.91
CA ASN A 124 14.16 5.75 24.11
C ASN A 124 14.15 6.75 22.93
N ARG A 125 14.72 7.94 23.12
CA ARG A 125 14.88 8.95 22.06
C ARG A 125 15.84 8.46 20.98
N ARG A 126 16.95 7.81 21.34
CA ARG A 126 17.87 7.17 20.39
C ARG A 126 17.19 6.03 19.64
N THR A 127 16.44 5.16 20.33
CA THR A 127 15.68 4.09 19.69
C THR A 127 14.66 4.63 18.69
N ALA A 128 13.87 5.64 19.08
CA ALA A 128 12.91 6.29 18.18
C ALA A 128 13.59 6.85 16.92
N MET A 129 14.78 7.43 17.06
CA MET A 129 15.55 7.95 15.92
C MET A 129 16.16 6.85 15.06
N ALA A 130 16.70 5.80 15.66
CA ALA A 130 17.14 4.63 14.89
C ALA A 130 15.97 4.04 14.08
N SER A 131 14.79 3.92 14.69
CA SER A 131 13.58 3.48 13.99
C SER A 131 13.18 4.44 12.88
N TYR A 132 13.22 5.77 13.10
CA TYR A 132 12.96 6.77 12.06
C TYR A 132 13.89 6.56 10.86
N THR A 133 15.20 6.45 11.13
CA THR A 133 16.23 6.22 10.13
C THR A 133 15.93 4.97 9.31
N VAL A 134 15.66 3.85 9.97
CA VAL A 134 15.34 2.58 9.30
C VAL A 134 14.07 2.69 8.45
N PHE A 135 13.00 3.28 8.97
CA PHE A 135 11.76 3.43 8.19
C PHE A 135 11.92 4.40 7.01
N ALA A 136 12.68 5.48 7.14
CA ALA A 136 12.98 6.39 6.02
C ALA A 136 13.82 5.71 4.93
N LEU A 137 14.81 4.90 5.33
CA LEU A 137 15.62 4.09 4.42
C LEU A 137 14.77 3.06 3.68
N LEU A 138 13.91 2.33 4.40
CA LEU A 138 13.00 1.36 3.80
C LEU A 138 12.02 2.05 2.85
N LEU A 139 11.37 3.13 3.30
CA LEU A 139 10.39 3.87 2.51
C LEU A 139 10.97 4.36 1.18
N SER A 140 12.18 4.92 1.19
CA SER A 140 12.88 5.36 -0.02
C SER A 140 13.33 4.21 -0.93
N SER A 141 13.46 3.00 -0.41
CA SER A 141 13.92 1.83 -1.17
C SER A 141 12.79 0.88 -1.62
N VAL A 142 11.57 1.13 -1.16
CA VAL A 142 10.37 0.33 -1.46
C VAL A 142 9.65 0.81 -2.72
N LYS A 143 9.55 2.14 -2.92
CA LYS A 143 8.79 2.74 -4.04
C LYS A 143 9.27 4.16 -4.32
N PHE A 144 9.18 4.61 -5.57
CA PHE A 144 9.54 5.98 -5.96
C PHE A 144 8.81 7.07 -5.14
N THR A 145 7.50 6.92 -4.95
CA THR A 145 6.72 7.85 -4.11
C THR A 145 7.16 7.83 -2.65
N GLY A 146 7.70 6.70 -2.20
CA GLY A 146 8.25 6.56 -0.85
C GLY A 146 9.43 7.50 -0.62
N LEU A 147 10.36 7.64 -1.58
CA LEU A 147 11.44 8.62 -1.44
C LEU A 147 10.89 10.04 -1.29
N VAL A 148 9.94 10.44 -2.13
CA VAL A 148 9.32 11.77 -2.05
C VAL A 148 8.73 12.00 -0.65
N TYR A 149 8.03 11.00 -0.10
CA TYR A 149 7.49 11.09 1.25
C TYR A 149 8.55 11.11 2.35
N ALA A 150 9.65 10.36 2.19
CA ALA A 150 10.76 10.35 3.14
C ALA A 150 11.47 11.72 3.18
N VAL A 151 11.68 12.35 2.02
CA VAL A 151 12.23 13.71 1.92
C VAL A 151 11.29 14.71 2.59
N PHE A 152 9.99 14.64 2.30
CA PHE A 152 8.99 15.52 2.91
C PHE A 152 8.95 15.36 4.44
N ALA A 153 8.93 14.13 4.95
CA ALA A 153 8.96 13.86 6.39
C ALA A 153 10.25 14.39 7.06
N THR A 154 11.39 14.25 6.38
CA THR A 154 12.69 14.74 6.89
C THR A 154 12.75 16.26 6.92
N PHE A 155 12.23 16.91 5.88
CA PHE A 155 12.11 18.37 5.85
C PHE A 155 11.25 18.88 7.02
N LEU A 156 10.12 18.23 7.29
CA LEU A 156 9.26 18.60 8.42
C LEU A 156 9.95 18.39 9.77
N LEU A 157 10.67 17.29 9.94
CA LEU A 157 11.48 17.06 11.13
C LEU A 157 12.50 18.18 11.32
N ALA A 158 13.17 18.61 10.25
CA ALA A 158 14.12 19.73 10.30
C ALA A 158 13.43 21.04 10.71
N VAL A 159 12.26 21.36 10.15
CA VAL A 159 11.49 22.57 10.53
C VAL A 159 11.11 22.53 12.01
N VAL A 160 10.57 21.41 12.49
CA VAL A 160 10.19 21.24 13.91
C VAL A 160 11.41 21.32 14.83
N TYR A 161 12.54 20.74 14.41
CA TYR A 161 13.82 20.84 15.11
C TYR A 161 14.26 22.29 15.26
N PHE A 162 14.35 23.03 14.16
CA PHE A 162 14.82 24.42 14.19
C PHE A 162 13.89 25.27 15.06
N TRP A 163 12.57 25.08 14.94
CA TRP A 163 11.59 25.78 15.76
C TRP A 163 11.80 25.56 17.28
N ARG A 164 12.03 24.31 17.72
CA ARG A 164 12.29 24.01 19.15
C ARG A 164 13.61 24.58 19.65
N VAL A 165 14.65 24.52 18.82
CA VAL A 165 15.96 25.11 19.12
C VAL A 165 15.83 26.63 19.28
N PHE A 166 15.13 27.31 18.35
CA PHE A 166 14.88 28.76 18.43
C PHE A 166 14.07 29.15 19.67
N LYS A 167 13.13 28.30 20.12
CA LYS A 167 12.36 28.53 21.34
C LYS A 167 13.11 28.18 22.64
N LYS A 168 14.38 27.75 22.58
CA LYS A 168 15.19 27.29 23.73
C LYS A 168 14.52 26.20 24.57
N GLN A 169 13.60 25.44 23.99
CA GLN A 169 12.79 24.44 24.71
C GLN A 169 13.53 23.10 24.91
N ASP A 170 14.65 22.89 24.23
CA ASP A 170 15.43 21.66 24.31
C ASP A 170 16.92 21.97 24.53
N LYS A 171 17.60 21.12 25.30
CA LYS A 171 19.07 21.18 25.44
C LYS A 171 19.71 20.72 24.12
N LEU A 172 20.54 21.60 23.53
CA LEU A 172 21.26 21.46 22.27
C LEU A 172 21.90 20.07 21.99
N PRO A 173 22.45 19.32 22.97
CA PRO A 173 23.11 18.03 22.71
C PRO A 173 22.16 16.89 22.29
N SER A 174 20.95 16.80 22.85
CA SER A 174 20.00 15.72 22.50
C SER A 174 19.47 15.86 21.06
N MET A 175 19.43 17.10 20.58
CA MET A 175 18.91 17.52 19.29
C MET A 175 19.97 17.38 18.18
N ARG A 176 21.25 17.60 18.49
CA ARG A 176 22.36 17.25 17.56
C ARG A 176 22.35 15.78 17.18
N THR A 177 22.04 14.87 18.11
CA THR A 177 21.92 13.43 17.81
C THR A 177 20.75 13.11 16.88
N ILE A 178 19.63 13.84 16.99
CA ILE A 178 18.46 13.69 16.11
C ILE A 178 18.78 14.19 14.71
N PHE A 179 19.37 15.38 14.60
CA PHE A 179 19.74 15.96 13.31
C PHE A 179 20.86 15.16 12.63
N ALA A 180 21.88 14.74 13.39
CA ALA A 180 22.94 13.87 12.88
C ALA A 180 22.40 12.50 12.48
N GLY A 181 21.49 11.91 13.26
CA GLY A 181 20.84 10.64 12.93
C GLY A 181 19.97 10.72 11.67
N GLY A 182 19.19 11.79 11.51
CA GLY A 182 18.38 12.05 10.30
C GLY A 182 19.23 12.37 9.07
N THR A 183 20.30 13.15 9.24
CA THR A 183 21.27 13.44 8.16
C THR A 183 22.01 12.18 7.76
N LEU A 184 22.46 11.37 8.72
CA LEU A 184 23.12 10.09 8.45
C LEU A 184 22.15 9.09 7.81
N ALA A 185 20.88 9.09 8.21
CA ALA A 185 19.83 8.30 7.56
C ALA A 185 19.64 8.70 6.10
N PHE A 186 19.57 10.01 5.85
CA PHE A 186 19.45 10.55 4.50
C PHE A 186 20.69 10.22 3.67
N ALA A 187 21.89 10.40 4.20
CA ALA A 187 23.14 10.03 3.54
C ALA A 187 23.26 8.52 3.28
N ALA A 188 22.89 7.68 4.25
CA ALA A 188 22.81 6.23 4.07
C ALA A 188 21.75 5.86 3.02
N SER A 189 20.64 6.62 2.97
CA SER A 189 19.64 6.44 1.92
C SER A 189 20.26 6.73 0.57
N LEU A 190 20.99 7.84 0.40
CA LEU A 190 21.70 8.17 -0.85
C LEU A 190 22.63 7.05 -1.35
N LEU A 191 23.27 6.30 -0.45
CA LEU A 191 24.06 5.11 -0.82
C LEU A 191 23.18 3.94 -1.30
N CYS A 192 22.07 3.68 -0.60
CA CYS A 192 21.04 2.73 -1.07
C CYS A 192 20.30 3.21 -2.32
N LEU A 193 20.35 4.51 -2.64
CA LEU A 193 19.75 5.13 -3.82
C LEU A 193 20.63 5.00 -5.09
N LEU A 194 21.85 4.43 -4.99
CA LEU A 194 22.68 4.17 -6.18
C LEU A 194 21.94 3.32 -7.22
N ASN A 195 21.24 2.27 -6.78
CA ASN A 195 20.32 1.50 -7.62
C ASN A 195 18.89 1.57 -7.04
N PRO A 196 17.88 1.97 -7.82
CA PRO A 196 17.96 2.29 -9.25
C PRO A 196 18.26 3.77 -9.53
N TYR A 197 18.21 4.66 -8.55
CA TYR A 197 17.98 6.07 -8.86
C TYR A 197 19.15 6.76 -9.54
N PHE A 198 20.38 6.55 -9.07
CA PHE A 198 21.55 7.07 -9.78
C PHE A 198 21.71 6.42 -11.15
N HIS A 199 21.47 5.10 -11.25
CA HIS A 199 21.45 4.41 -12.54
C HIS A 199 20.42 5.02 -13.51
N ASN A 200 19.24 5.41 -13.01
CA ASN A 200 18.21 6.05 -13.82
C ASN A 200 18.64 7.42 -14.32
N VAL A 201 19.36 8.21 -13.50
CA VAL A 201 19.94 9.49 -13.95
C VAL A 201 20.98 9.25 -15.04
N VAL A 202 21.95 8.37 -14.80
CA VAL A 202 23.05 8.12 -15.74
C VAL A 202 22.54 7.58 -17.08
N ARG A 203 21.54 6.68 -17.05
CA ARG A 203 21.05 5.98 -18.25
C ARG A 203 19.90 6.66 -18.96
N HIS A 204 19.05 7.36 -18.22
CA HIS A 204 17.78 7.90 -18.73
C HIS A 204 17.61 9.40 -18.47
N GLY A 205 18.60 10.06 -17.83
CA GLY A 205 18.58 11.50 -17.57
C GLY A 205 17.60 11.94 -16.48
N HIS A 206 16.97 11.01 -15.74
CA HIS A 206 16.00 11.38 -14.71
C HIS A 206 15.92 10.37 -13.56
N PHE A 207 15.82 10.88 -12.33
CA PHE A 207 15.85 10.10 -11.09
C PHE A 207 14.68 9.10 -10.96
N PHE A 208 13.50 9.50 -11.43
CA PHE A 208 12.26 8.72 -11.37
C PHE A 208 11.84 8.12 -12.72
N TRP A 209 12.76 7.98 -13.68
CA TRP A 209 12.46 7.23 -14.90
C TRP A 209 12.05 5.78 -14.52
N PRO A 210 11.04 5.16 -15.16
CA PRO A 210 10.32 5.60 -16.36
C PRO A 210 9.06 6.44 -16.07
N LEU A 211 8.75 6.76 -14.81
CA LEU A 211 7.52 7.49 -14.48
C LEU A 211 7.58 8.98 -14.78
N LEU A 212 8.77 9.57 -14.74
CA LEU A 212 9.01 10.98 -14.99
C LEU A 212 10.32 11.16 -15.77
N GLY A 213 10.43 12.31 -16.43
CA GLY A 213 11.58 12.67 -17.25
C GLY A 213 11.32 12.49 -18.75
N PRO A 214 12.37 12.67 -19.58
CA PRO A 214 12.28 12.43 -21.00
C PRO A 214 11.81 11.00 -21.30
N HIS A 215 10.90 10.85 -22.26
CA HIS A 215 10.33 9.55 -22.65
C HIS A 215 9.68 8.78 -21.49
N ALA A 216 9.10 9.49 -20.51
CA ALA A 216 8.32 8.88 -19.46
C ALA A 216 7.15 8.06 -20.03
N ARG A 217 6.85 6.95 -19.36
CA ARG A 217 5.78 6.02 -19.75
C ARG A 217 4.51 6.32 -19.00
N ASP A 218 3.42 6.48 -19.74
CA ASP A 218 2.11 6.68 -19.16
C ASP A 218 1.55 5.36 -18.62
N ILE A 219 1.26 5.35 -17.32
CA ILE A 219 0.64 4.24 -16.61
C ILE A 219 -0.73 4.60 -16.01
N MET A 220 -1.17 5.84 -16.18
CA MET A 220 -2.31 6.41 -15.48
C MET A 220 -3.52 6.65 -16.38
N SER A 221 -3.32 7.01 -17.66
CA SER A 221 -4.43 7.42 -18.55
C SER A 221 -5.48 6.35 -18.80
N TYR A 222 -5.16 5.07 -18.58
CA TYR A 222 -6.08 3.94 -18.77
C TYR A 222 -6.60 3.35 -17.45
N GLN A 223 -6.27 3.93 -16.30
CA GLN A 223 -6.66 3.41 -14.99
C GLN A 223 -8.08 3.82 -14.57
N GLU A 224 -8.60 4.90 -15.16
CA GLU A 224 -9.90 5.47 -14.81
C GLU A 224 -10.43 6.36 -15.96
N HIS A 225 -11.71 6.74 -15.91
CA HIS A 225 -12.35 7.52 -16.96
C HIS A 225 -11.62 8.85 -17.25
N PRO A 226 -11.36 9.23 -18.51
CA PRO A 226 -10.60 10.44 -18.86
C PRO A 226 -11.11 11.72 -18.20
N ASP A 227 -12.42 11.93 -18.17
CA ASP A 227 -13.03 13.12 -17.51
C ASP A 227 -12.76 13.21 -16.01
N PHE A 228 -12.60 12.07 -15.34
CA PHE A 228 -12.18 12.03 -13.94
C PHE A 228 -10.68 12.33 -13.82
N LEU A 229 -9.85 11.70 -14.67
CA LEU A 229 -8.39 11.88 -14.64
C LEU A 229 -7.95 13.31 -14.99
N ARG A 230 -8.71 14.02 -15.84
CA ARG A 230 -8.48 15.44 -16.20
C ARG A 230 -8.73 16.42 -15.04
N GLN A 231 -9.40 15.98 -13.96
CA GLN A 231 -9.63 16.85 -12.82
C GLN A 231 -8.34 17.13 -12.05
N ASN A 232 -8.31 18.25 -11.33
CA ASN A 232 -7.21 18.54 -10.42
C ASN A 232 -7.18 17.54 -9.26
N ARG A 233 -5.99 17.38 -8.63
CA ARG A 233 -5.73 16.38 -7.58
C ARG A 233 -6.68 16.45 -6.39
N VAL A 234 -7.14 17.64 -6.01
CA VAL A 234 -8.07 17.83 -4.88
C VAL A 234 -9.44 17.29 -5.24
N VAL A 235 -9.96 17.67 -6.42
CA VAL A 235 -11.23 17.17 -6.94
C VAL A 235 -11.19 15.66 -7.14
N LYS A 236 -10.12 15.11 -7.73
CA LYS A 236 -9.94 13.65 -7.86
C LYS A 236 -10.02 12.97 -6.49
N PHE A 237 -9.32 13.50 -5.48
CA PHE A 237 -9.31 12.93 -4.14
C PHE A 237 -10.72 12.90 -3.52
N PHE A 238 -11.44 14.02 -3.53
CA PHE A 238 -12.78 14.06 -2.95
C PHE A 238 -13.78 13.20 -3.73
N TRP A 239 -13.71 13.22 -5.06
CA TRP A 239 -14.58 12.43 -5.91
C TRP A 239 -14.34 10.93 -5.71
N ALA A 240 -13.09 10.47 -5.71
CA ALA A 240 -12.79 9.06 -5.52
C ALA A 240 -13.21 8.51 -4.15
N ASN A 241 -13.12 9.33 -3.09
CA ASN A 241 -13.43 8.89 -1.74
C ASN A 241 -14.92 9.02 -1.36
N ASN A 242 -15.71 9.72 -2.16
CA ASN A 242 -17.16 9.91 -1.96
C ASN A 242 -18.00 9.34 -3.13
N ALA A 243 -17.38 8.56 -4.01
CA ALA A 243 -18.06 7.80 -5.05
C ALA A 243 -18.24 6.34 -4.63
N ARG A 244 -19.11 5.63 -5.37
CA ARG A 244 -19.29 4.19 -5.22
C ARG A 244 -17.98 3.46 -5.52
N SER A 245 -17.60 2.54 -4.64
CA SER A 245 -16.37 1.79 -4.82
C SER A 245 -16.38 0.99 -6.11
N ARG A 246 -15.28 1.07 -6.88
CA ARG A 246 -15.12 0.33 -8.13
C ARG A 246 -13.66 0.04 -8.44
N ASN A 247 -13.46 -0.96 -9.29
CA ASN A 247 -12.15 -1.30 -9.83
C ASN A 247 -12.34 -1.60 -11.34
N ILE A 248 -11.81 -0.73 -12.19
CA ILE A 248 -11.98 -0.83 -13.66
C ILE A 248 -11.02 -1.85 -14.26
N ALA A 249 -9.82 -1.99 -13.69
CA ALA A 249 -8.79 -2.91 -14.17
C ALA A 249 -9.17 -4.40 -14.06
N ALA A 250 -10.24 -4.75 -13.33
CA ALA A 250 -10.63 -6.13 -13.16
C ALA A 250 -11.24 -6.77 -14.43
N PHE A 251 -11.73 -6.00 -15.42
CA PHE A 251 -12.53 -6.56 -16.52
C PHE A 251 -12.45 -5.85 -17.90
N LEU A 252 -11.38 -5.12 -18.23
CA LEU A 252 -11.26 -4.47 -19.55
C LEU A 252 -9.91 -4.65 -20.23
N THR A 253 -9.94 -4.76 -21.55
CA THR A 253 -8.78 -4.42 -22.38
C THR A 253 -8.60 -2.90 -22.35
N PRO A 254 -7.36 -2.38 -22.43
CA PRO A 254 -7.05 -0.94 -22.43
C PRO A 254 -7.76 -0.09 -23.50
N GLU A 255 -8.53 -0.72 -24.39
CA GLU A 255 -9.02 -0.17 -25.65
C GLU A 255 -10.36 0.59 -25.51
N ASP A 256 -11.07 0.50 -24.38
CA ASP A 256 -12.38 1.19 -24.24
C ASP A 256 -12.70 1.68 -22.80
N PRO A 257 -12.02 2.73 -22.31
CA PRO A 257 -12.30 3.35 -21.02
C PRO A 257 -13.62 4.15 -20.99
N GLU A 258 -14.21 4.49 -22.14
CA GLU A 258 -15.47 5.26 -22.21
C GLU A 258 -16.69 4.41 -21.79
N ARG A 259 -16.63 3.10 -21.98
CA ARG A 259 -17.73 2.16 -21.70
C ARG A 259 -18.20 2.08 -20.24
N TYR A 260 -17.38 2.51 -19.27
CA TYR A 260 -17.67 2.34 -17.83
C TYR A 260 -18.17 3.61 -17.13
N GLY A 261 -18.23 4.73 -17.86
CA GLY A 261 -18.68 6.02 -17.34
C GLY A 261 -17.84 6.55 -16.16
N LYS A 262 -18.16 7.76 -15.70
CA LYS A 262 -17.45 8.44 -14.61
C LYS A 262 -17.74 7.81 -13.23
N PRO A 263 -16.88 8.01 -12.21
CA PRO A 263 -17.20 7.55 -10.86
C PRO A 263 -18.51 8.19 -10.37
N VAL A 264 -19.39 7.37 -9.83
CA VAL A 264 -20.74 7.83 -9.43
C VAL A 264 -20.71 8.26 -7.98
N TRP A 265 -21.00 9.53 -7.71
CA TRP A 265 -21.14 10.07 -6.35
C TRP A 265 -22.17 9.28 -5.56
N LYS A 266 -21.96 9.18 -4.25
CA LYS A 266 -22.93 8.60 -3.33
C LYS A 266 -23.21 9.52 -2.16
N ILE A 267 -24.36 9.31 -1.53
CA ILE A 267 -24.70 9.99 -0.29
C ILE A 267 -23.72 9.51 0.79
N PRO A 268 -23.13 10.38 1.62
CA PRO A 268 -22.25 9.98 2.70
C PRO A 268 -22.88 8.86 3.56
N PHE A 269 -22.06 7.88 3.93
CA PHE A 269 -22.45 6.68 4.69
C PHE A 269 -23.37 5.67 3.98
N SER A 270 -23.88 5.97 2.77
CA SER A 270 -24.65 4.99 1.99
C SER A 270 -23.76 3.86 1.44
N VAL A 271 -24.35 2.66 1.32
CA VAL A 271 -23.66 1.47 0.79
C VAL A 271 -24.56 0.77 -0.21
N HIS A 272 -24.02 0.50 -1.39
CA HIS A 272 -24.63 -0.33 -2.42
C HIS A 272 -23.95 -1.71 -2.46
N LYS A 273 -24.73 -2.77 -2.72
CA LYS A 273 -24.20 -4.15 -2.80
C LYS A 273 -23.05 -4.30 -3.80
N SER A 274 -23.08 -3.55 -4.90
CA SER A 274 -22.04 -3.56 -5.93
C SER A 274 -20.68 -3.04 -5.45
N GLU A 275 -20.64 -2.23 -4.38
CA GLU A 275 -19.41 -1.64 -3.85
C GLU A 275 -18.52 -2.66 -3.13
N LEU A 276 -19.06 -3.83 -2.77
CA LEU A 276 -18.30 -4.85 -2.05
C LEU A 276 -17.39 -5.66 -2.98
N ARG A 277 -17.87 -6.00 -4.19
CA ARG A 277 -17.14 -6.83 -5.17
C ARG A 277 -15.71 -6.31 -5.48
N PRO A 278 -15.47 -5.00 -5.65
CA PRO A 278 -14.13 -4.45 -5.86
C PRO A 278 -13.11 -4.83 -4.80
N TYR A 279 -13.49 -4.91 -3.51
CA TYR A 279 -12.55 -5.15 -2.40
C TYR A 279 -11.93 -6.55 -2.39
N VAL A 280 -12.39 -7.46 -3.24
CA VAL A 280 -11.65 -8.72 -3.45
C VAL A 280 -10.28 -8.46 -4.06
N ALA A 281 -10.15 -7.41 -4.88
CA ALA A 281 -8.87 -7.00 -5.42
C ALA A 281 -8.06 -6.19 -4.39
N PRO A 282 -6.73 -6.33 -4.38
CA PRO A 282 -5.87 -5.63 -3.43
C PRO A 282 -5.71 -4.12 -3.72
N ASP A 283 -6.20 -3.63 -4.87
CA ASP A 283 -5.88 -2.34 -5.47
C ASP A 283 -7.10 -1.52 -5.93
N VAL A 284 -8.18 -1.52 -5.15
CA VAL A 284 -9.41 -0.76 -5.46
C VAL A 284 -9.11 0.71 -5.82
N HIS A 285 -9.55 1.13 -7.00
CA HIS A 285 -9.27 2.44 -7.60
C HIS A 285 -10.10 3.55 -6.95
N ILE A 286 -11.43 3.38 -6.92
CA ILE A 286 -12.38 4.33 -6.34
C ILE A 286 -12.88 3.77 -5.01
N GLY A 287 -12.89 4.58 -3.95
CA GLY A 287 -13.35 4.16 -2.62
C GLY A 287 -12.42 3.17 -1.91
N GLY A 288 -11.11 3.19 -2.22
CA GLY A 288 -10.15 2.18 -1.74
C GLY A 288 -10.02 2.08 -0.21
N PHE A 289 -10.31 3.15 0.53
CA PHE A 289 -10.32 3.13 2.01
C PHE A 289 -11.59 2.52 2.62
N GLY A 290 -12.50 1.96 1.82
CA GLY A 290 -13.74 1.35 2.31
C GLY A 290 -14.97 2.25 2.13
N VAL A 291 -16.14 1.62 2.19
CA VAL A 291 -17.43 2.23 1.81
C VAL A 291 -17.84 3.40 2.71
N TRP A 292 -17.35 3.48 3.95
CA TRP A 292 -17.73 4.55 4.88
C TRP A 292 -16.68 5.66 5.00
N TYR A 293 -15.51 5.53 4.38
CA TYR A 293 -14.40 6.47 4.55
C TYR A 293 -14.73 7.91 4.12
N GLY A 294 -15.39 8.12 2.99
CA GLY A 294 -15.76 9.47 2.54
C GLY A 294 -16.62 10.22 3.56
N GLY A 295 -17.64 9.54 4.10
CA GLY A 295 -18.50 10.12 5.15
C GLY A 295 -17.74 10.40 6.45
N THR A 296 -16.90 9.47 6.90
CA THR A 296 -16.11 9.68 8.13
C THR A 296 -15.09 10.82 7.96
N LEU A 297 -14.51 10.98 6.76
CA LEU A 297 -13.62 12.11 6.45
C LEU A 297 -14.33 13.45 6.52
N LEU A 298 -15.55 13.57 6.00
CA LEU A 298 -16.34 14.80 6.08
C LEU A 298 -16.63 15.19 7.54
N VAL A 299 -17.08 14.24 8.35
CA VAL A 299 -17.36 14.47 9.78
C VAL A 299 -16.08 14.82 10.54
N ALA A 300 -14.98 14.09 10.30
CA ALA A 300 -13.69 14.35 10.93
C ALA A 300 -13.11 15.73 10.55
N THR A 301 -13.32 16.17 9.30
CA THR A 301 -12.93 17.51 8.86
C THR A 301 -13.70 18.59 9.62
N GLY A 302 -15.02 18.46 9.75
CA GLY A 302 -15.83 19.37 10.57
C GLY A 302 -15.40 19.37 12.04
N LEU A 303 -15.12 18.18 12.57
CA LEU A 303 -14.69 17.97 13.95
C LEU A 303 -13.41 18.75 14.28
N ILE A 304 -12.36 18.61 13.47
CA ILE A 304 -11.09 19.32 13.74
C ILE A 304 -11.22 20.84 13.60
N ILE A 305 -12.01 21.33 12.63
CA ILE A 305 -12.24 22.77 12.43
C ILE A 305 -12.97 23.35 13.64
N VAL A 306 -14.06 22.71 14.09
CA VAL A 306 -14.85 23.20 15.24
C VAL A 306 -14.03 23.12 16.52
N CYS A 307 -13.29 22.02 16.75
CA CYS A 307 -12.40 21.89 17.91
C CYS A 307 -11.32 22.98 17.92
N ALA A 308 -10.72 23.29 16.77
CA ALA A 308 -9.73 24.36 16.64
C ALA A 308 -10.33 25.75 16.88
N ALA A 309 -11.53 26.02 16.34
CA ALA A 309 -12.25 27.27 16.57
C ALA A 309 -12.63 27.47 18.04
N ARG A 310 -12.97 26.39 18.74
CA ARG A 310 -13.27 26.38 20.18
C ARG A 310 -12.03 26.30 21.08
N ASN A 311 -10.83 26.28 20.50
CA ASN A 311 -9.56 26.16 21.22
C ASN A 311 -9.52 24.96 22.19
N THR A 312 -10.11 23.83 21.82
CA THR A 312 -10.03 22.62 22.66
C THR A 312 -8.58 22.18 22.81
N PRO A 313 -8.21 21.44 23.88
CA PRO A 313 -6.84 20.99 24.10
C PRO A 313 -6.24 20.31 22.86
N HIS A 314 -5.00 20.67 22.54
CA HIS A 314 -4.21 20.15 21.41
C HIS A 314 -4.76 20.41 19.99
N SER A 315 -5.94 21.02 19.85
CA SER A 315 -6.64 21.19 18.55
C SER A 315 -5.83 21.95 17.50
N ARG A 316 -5.18 23.06 17.86
CA ARG A 316 -4.36 23.86 16.92
C ARG A 316 -3.15 23.10 16.41
N THR A 317 -2.44 22.41 17.30
CA THR A 317 -1.30 21.55 16.93
C THR A 317 -1.76 20.40 16.05
N SER A 318 -2.89 19.77 16.40
CA SER A 318 -3.47 18.69 15.59
C SER A 318 -3.98 19.18 14.23
N LEU A 319 -4.49 20.41 14.13
CA LEU A 319 -4.87 21.02 12.85
C LEU A 319 -3.64 21.26 11.96
N LEU A 320 -2.53 21.73 12.54
CA LEU A 320 -1.25 21.85 11.82
C LEU A 320 -0.77 20.49 11.32
N LEU A 321 -0.75 19.47 12.18
CA LEU A 321 -0.38 18.09 11.80
C LEU A 321 -1.32 17.53 10.73
N TRP A 322 -2.61 17.82 10.81
CA TRP A 322 -3.60 17.43 9.81
C TRP A 322 -3.33 18.11 8.46
N GLY A 323 -2.99 19.40 8.46
CA GLY A 323 -2.56 20.14 7.25
C GLY A 323 -1.26 19.57 6.66
N ILE A 324 -0.32 19.14 7.50
CA ILE A 324 0.91 18.45 7.07
C ILE A 324 0.59 17.12 6.38
N ILE A 325 -0.31 16.32 6.94
CA ILE A 325 -0.75 15.06 6.32
C ILE A 325 -1.41 15.37 4.98
N TRP A 326 -2.28 16.37 4.89
CA TRP A 326 -2.84 16.83 3.62
C TRP A 326 -1.76 17.22 2.60
N GLY A 327 -0.75 17.99 3.02
CA GLY A 327 0.39 18.33 2.18
C GLY A 327 1.10 17.08 1.63
N SER A 328 1.30 16.08 2.48
CA SER A 328 1.89 14.79 2.06
C SER A 328 0.99 13.97 1.14
N VAL A 329 -0.33 14.07 1.27
CA VAL A 329 -1.30 13.39 0.38
C VAL A 329 -1.27 14.08 -0.98
N LEU A 330 -1.42 15.40 -0.99
CA LEU A 330 -1.57 16.19 -2.21
C LEU A 330 -0.27 16.41 -2.96
N ILE A 331 0.91 16.12 -2.40
CA ILE A 331 2.16 16.12 -3.17
C ILE A 331 2.12 15.07 -4.28
N ASN A 332 1.37 13.99 -4.08
CA ASN A 332 1.16 12.95 -5.09
C ASN A 332 0.03 13.35 -6.05
N PRO A 333 0.28 13.45 -7.37
CA PRO A 333 -0.77 13.80 -8.34
C PRO A 333 -1.90 12.76 -8.42
N GLU A 334 -1.63 11.52 -8.01
CA GLU A 334 -2.56 10.38 -8.05
C GLU A 334 -3.08 9.98 -6.66
N ALA A 335 -3.12 10.95 -5.73
CA ALA A 335 -3.61 10.77 -4.36
C ALA A 335 -5.06 10.28 -4.24
N TRP A 336 -5.83 10.31 -5.32
CA TRP A 336 -7.19 9.78 -5.35
C TRP A 336 -7.23 8.25 -5.25
N TRP A 337 -6.19 7.57 -5.71
CA TRP A 337 -6.07 6.13 -5.60
C TRP A 337 -5.39 5.81 -4.26
N ALA A 338 -6.16 5.22 -3.35
CA ALA A 338 -5.78 5.08 -1.94
C ALA A 338 -4.40 4.43 -1.71
N ARG A 339 -3.95 3.52 -2.59
CA ARG A 339 -2.63 2.89 -2.50
C ARG A 339 -1.46 3.85 -2.73
N TYR A 340 -1.67 4.95 -3.46
CA TYR A 340 -0.65 5.97 -3.68
C TYR A 340 -0.50 6.92 -2.50
N SER A 341 -1.53 7.09 -1.68
CA SER A 341 -1.51 7.97 -0.50
C SER A 341 -2.11 7.29 0.73
N PRO A 342 -1.54 6.16 1.21
CA PRO A 342 -2.11 5.39 2.32
C PRO A 342 -2.25 6.21 3.62
N GLN A 343 -1.42 7.25 3.79
CA GLN A 343 -1.48 8.18 4.92
C GLN A 343 -2.75 9.04 4.96
N ALA A 344 -3.52 9.12 3.87
CA ALA A 344 -4.81 9.80 3.87
C ALA A 344 -5.80 9.17 4.88
N TRP A 345 -5.64 7.88 5.20
CA TRP A 345 -6.40 7.23 6.27
C TRP A 345 -6.33 8.00 7.60
N TRP A 346 -5.19 8.62 7.91
CA TRP A 346 -4.95 9.31 9.17
C TRP A 346 -5.60 10.69 9.26
N LEU A 347 -6.10 11.22 8.13
CA LEU A 347 -6.89 12.45 8.09
C LEU A 347 -8.17 12.34 8.93
N VAL A 348 -8.65 11.11 9.18
CA VAL A 348 -9.79 10.84 10.06
C VAL A 348 -9.34 10.58 11.50
N LEU A 349 -8.19 9.92 11.69
CA LEU A 349 -7.71 9.49 13.00
C LEU A 349 -7.20 10.66 13.87
N LEU A 350 -6.54 11.66 13.29
CA LEU A 350 -6.08 12.83 14.05
C LEU A 350 -7.24 13.66 14.63
N PRO A 351 -8.30 14.00 13.86
CA PRO A 351 -9.48 14.65 14.43
C PRO A 351 -10.15 13.85 15.56
N ILE A 352 -10.24 12.52 15.43
CA ILE A 352 -10.74 11.65 16.50
C ILE A 352 -9.87 11.80 17.76
N ALA A 353 -8.53 11.81 17.61
CA ALA A 353 -7.62 11.99 18.74
C ALA A 353 -7.80 13.33 19.47
N VAL A 354 -8.19 14.40 18.77
CA VAL A 354 -8.57 15.67 19.42
C VAL A 354 -9.91 15.53 20.13
N ALA A 355 -10.90 14.94 19.47
CA ALA A 355 -12.26 14.82 19.98
C ALA A 355 -12.36 14.02 21.28
N ILE A 356 -11.49 13.02 21.50
CA ILE A 356 -11.48 12.27 22.76
C ILE A 356 -11.05 13.14 23.96
N HIS A 357 -10.27 14.19 23.73
CA HIS A 357 -9.84 15.16 24.75
C HIS A 357 -10.80 16.35 24.87
N ALA A 358 -11.81 16.43 24.01
CA ALA A 358 -12.84 17.45 24.07
C ALA A 358 -14.01 17.04 25.00
N GLU A 359 -15.01 17.91 25.06
CA GLU A 359 -16.26 17.69 25.80
C GLU A 359 -17.04 16.46 25.30
N ARG A 360 -17.99 15.99 26.13
CA ARG A 360 -18.70 14.71 25.94
C ARG A 360 -19.31 14.55 24.55
N ALA A 361 -19.90 15.60 23.98
CA ALA A 361 -20.53 15.54 22.66
C ALA A 361 -19.54 15.16 21.55
N PHE A 362 -18.41 15.88 21.44
CA PHE A 362 -17.36 15.56 20.45
C PHE A 362 -16.73 14.20 20.71
N ARG A 363 -16.54 13.83 21.98
CA ARG A 363 -16.03 12.51 22.34
C ARG A 363 -16.94 11.38 21.84
N LEU A 364 -18.26 11.53 21.99
CA LEU A 364 -19.22 10.54 21.48
C LEU A 364 -19.18 10.45 19.95
N VAL A 365 -19.03 11.58 19.24
CA VAL A 365 -18.80 11.58 17.79
C VAL A 365 -17.51 10.82 17.44
N GLY A 366 -16.41 11.09 18.15
CA GLY A 366 -15.15 10.38 17.99
C GLY A 366 -15.26 8.87 18.20
N VAL A 367 -16.00 8.44 19.23
CA VAL A 367 -16.30 7.01 19.48
C VAL A 367 -17.11 6.41 18.33
N GLY A 368 -18.15 7.11 17.86
CA GLY A 368 -18.93 6.66 16.70
C GLY A 368 -18.07 6.48 15.45
N LEU A 369 -17.16 7.41 15.18
CA LEU A 369 -16.20 7.29 14.08
C LEU A 369 -15.24 6.12 14.27
N ILE A 370 -14.72 5.88 15.48
CA ILE A 370 -13.88 4.71 15.77
C ILE A 370 -14.63 3.41 15.42
N VAL A 371 -15.87 3.26 15.90
CA VAL A 371 -16.69 2.07 15.63
C VAL A 371 -16.93 1.90 14.13
N LEU A 372 -17.28 2.98 13.42
CA LEU A 372 -17.47 2.96 11.98
C LEU A 372 -16.21 2.59 11.21
N LEU A 373 -15.04 3.10 11.61
CA LEU A 373 -13.77 2.76 10.96
C LEU A 373 -13.38 1.31 11.21
N PHE A 374 -13.57 0.77 12.41
CA PHE A 374 -13.37 -0.66 12.66
C PHE A 374 -14.30 -1.51 11.80
N ALA A 375 -15.60 -1.19 11.75
CA ALA A 375 -16.56 -1.91 10.93
C ALA A 375 -16.19 -1.82 9.43
N ASN A 376 -15.80 -0.63 8.96
CA ASN A 376 -15.36 -0.40 7.59
C ASN A 376 -14.14 -1.25 7.24
N THR A 377 -13.12 -1.24 8.10
CA THR A 377 -11.89 -2.01 7.88
C THR A 377 -12.15 -3.51 7.94
N LEU A 378 -12.95 -3.98 8.90
CA LEU A 378 -13.33 -5.40 9.00
C LEU A 378 -14.09 -5.86 7.75
N LEU A 379 -14.99 -5.02 7.21
CA LEU A 379 -15.71 -5.32 5.98
C LEU A 379 -14.75 -5.48 4.79
N VAL A 380 -13.82 -4.54 4.61
CA VAL A 380 -12.81 -4.63 3.53
C VAL A 380 -11.94 -5.87 3.70
N ALA A 381 -11.43 -6.12 4.92
CA ALA A 381 -10.59 -7.27 5.21
C ALA A 381 -11.32 -8.61 5.01
N ALA A 382 -12.58 -8.71 5.43
CA ALA A 382 -13.40 -9.90 5.29
C ALA A 382 -13.68 -10.23 3.82
N VAL A 383 -14.08 -9.22 3.02
CA VAL A 383 -14.33 -9.41 1.58
C VAL A 383 -13.05 -9.77 0.83
N ASN A 384 -11.95 -9.08 1.13
CA ASN A 384 -10.65 -9.36 0.53
C ASN A 384 -10.20 -10.79 0.87
N THR A 385 -10.09 -11.11 2.17
CA THR A 385 -9.63 -12.41 2.64
C THR A 385 -10.53 -13.55 2.14
N GLY A 386 -11.85 -13.38 2.21
CA GLY A 386 -12.80 -14.37 1.71
C GLY A 386 -12.59 -14.66 0.23
N GLY A 387 -12.44 -13.62 -0.59
CA GLY A 387 -12.20 -13.80 -2.01
C GLY A 387 -10.81 -14.35 -2.35
N GLN A 388 -9.76 -13.98 -1.60
CA GLN A 388 -8.42 -14.57 -1.74
C GLN A 388 -8.42 -16.06 -1.38
N LEU A 389 -9.08 -16.45 -0.30
CA LEU A 389 -9.24 -17.85 0.10
C LEU A 389 -9.97 -18.70 -0.94
N ILE A 390 -11.01 -18.15 -1.57
CA ILE A 390 -11.70 -18.82 -2.68
C ILE A 390 -10.74 -19.04 -3.85
N CYS A 391 -9.97 -18.01 -4.23
CA CYS A 391 -9.02 -18.10 -5.33
C CYS A 391 -7.91 -19.13 -5.04
N GLU A 392 -7.37 -19.12 -3.84
CA GLU A 392 -6.32 -20.06 -3.42
C GLU A 392 -6.83 -21.51 -3.42
N ARG A 393 -8.04 -21.75 -2.90
CA ARG A 393 -8.67 -23.08 -2.95
C ARG A 393 -8.91 -23.56 -4.38
N SER A 394 -9.36 -22.68 -5.26
CA SER A 394 -9.54 -23.02 -6.68
C SER A 394 -8.23 -23.31 -7.37
N LEU A 395 -7.18 -22.51 -7.12
CA LEU A 395 -5.84 -22.74 -7.67
C LEU A 395 -5.28 -24.08 -7.17
N TYR A 396 -5.46 -24.41 -5.89
CA TYR A 396 -5.05 -25.68 -5.32
C TYR A 396 -5.79 -26.86 -5.99
N ARG A 397 -7.12 -26.78 -6.14
CA ARG A 397 -7.91 -27.83 -6.83
C ARG A 397 -7.47 -28.01 -8.28
N GLN A 398 -7.32 -26.92 -9.02
CA GLN A 398 -6.84 -26.94 -10.41
C GLN A 398 -5.44 -27.53 -10.51
N SER A 399 -4.55 -27.18 -9.58
CA SER A 399 -3.22 -27.78 -9.50
C SER A 399 -3.33 -29.28 -9.27
N THR A 400 -4.05 -29.76 -8.25
CA THR A 400 -4.19 -31.22 -8.00
C THR A 400 -4.72 -31.99 -9.21
N LEU A 401 -5.70 -31.43 -9.96
CA LEU A 401 -6.19 -32.03 -11.19
C LEU A 401 -5.10 -32.19 -12.26
N LEU A 402 -4.29 -31.14 -12.46
CA LEU A 402 -3.17 -31.18 -13.41
C LEU A 402 -2.09 -32.17 -13.00
N ARG A 403 -1.87 -32.36 -11.69
CA ARG A 403 -0.84 -33.29 -11.18
C ARG A 403 -1.19 -34.72 -11.56
N ASN A 404 -2.47 -35.05 -11.52
CA ASN A 404 -2.97 -36.39 -11.78
C ASN A 404 -3.24 -36.64 -13.28
N ALA A 405 -3.16 -35.59 -14.11
CA ALA A 405 -3.33 -35.72 -15.55
C ALA A 405 -2.06 -36.34 -16.20
N PRO A 406 -2.21 -37.17 -17.25
CA PRO A 406 -1.06 -37.76 -17.95
C PRO A 406 -0.07 -36.71 -18.46
N SER A 407 1.23 -36.96 -18.29
CA SER A 407 2.29 -36.07 -18.78
C SER A 407 2.14 -35.81 -20.29
N GLY A 408 2.16 -34.53 -20.69
CA GLY A 408 2.04 -34.11 -22.09
C GLY A 408 0.61 -33.90 -22.60
N SER A 409 -0.41 -34.19 -21.78
CA SER A 409 -1.84 -33.93 -22.13
C SER A 409 -2.24 -32.44 -22.04
N TRP A 410 -1.34 -31.59 -21.53
CA TRP A 410 -1.58 -30.16 -21.35
C TRP A 410 -0.32 -29.31 -21.56
N ARG A 411 -0.52 -28.02 -21.85
CA ARG A 411 0.50 -26.97 -22.03
C ARG A 411 0.13 -25.76 -21.19
N VAL A 412 1.13 -24.97 -20.77
CA VAL A 412 0.89 -23.78 -19.94
C VAL A 412 1.54 -22.54 -20.54
N GLY A 413 0.81 -21.44 -20.46
CA GLY A 413 1.27 -20.10 -20.78
C GLY A 413 1.14 -19.28 -19.51
N TRP A 414 2.26 -18.87 -18.93
CA TRP A 414 2.25 -18.26 -17.61
C TRP A 414 1.70 -16.84 -17.58
N GLY A 415 1.67 -16.15 -18.72
CA GLY A 415 1.34 -14.73 -18.79
C GLY A 415 2.33 -13.88 -17.97
N MET A 416 1.81 -12.81 -17.36
CA MET A 416 2.46 -11.97 -16.35
C MET A 416 2.62 -12.69 -15.01
N ALA A 417 1.80 -13.70 -14.67
CA ALA A 417 1.94 -14.49 -13.44
C ALA A 417 3.02 -15.59 -13.52
N ARG A 418 4.23 -15.24 -14.01
CA ARG A 418 5.38 -16.18 -14.13
C ARG A 418 5.78 -16.81 -12.79
N SER A 419 5.47 -16.18 -11.66
CA SER A 419 5.68 -16.74 -10.32
C SER A 419 4.87 -18.03 -10.07
N ASN A 420 3.77 -18.25 -10.78
CA ASN A 420 3.02 -19.50 -10.69
C ASN A 420 3.85 -20.70 -11.13
N ARG A 421 4.84 -20.53 -12.02
CA ARG A 421 5.79 -21.60 -12.36
C ARG A 421 6.44 -22.17 -11.10
N ARG A 422 6.79 -21.31 -10.14
CA ARG A 422 7.43 -21.74 -8.89
C ARG A 422 6.44 -22.46 -7.98
N ARG A 423 5.20 -21.96 -7.86
CA ARG A 423 4.12 -22.65 -7.11
C ARG A 423 3.82 -24.04 -7.66
N PHE A 424 3.85 -24.18 -8.98
CA PHE A 424 3.74 -25.47 -9.66
C PHE A 424 4.95 -26.36 -9.34
N ALA A 425 6.18 -25.85 -9.46
CA ALA A 425 7.37 -26.62 -9.09
C ALA A 425 7.36 -27.08 -7.61
N GLU A 426 6.97 -26.21 -6.68
CA GLU A 426 6.77 -26.53 -5.25
C GLU A 426 5.70 -27.61 -5.05
N SER A 427 4.70 -27.61 -5.91
CA SER A 427 3.67 -28.64 -5.97
C SER A 427 4.12 -29.89 -6.75
N GLY A 428 5.42 -30.14 -6.91
CA GLY A 428 5.94 -31.38 -7.51
C GLY A 428 5.76 -31.50 -9.02
N PHE A 429 5.48 -30.40 -9.73
CA PHE A 429 5.35 -30.41 -11.19
C PHE A 429 6.72 -30.21 -11.87
N SER A 430 7.24 -31.25 -12.51
CA SER A 430 8.41 -31.17 -13.41
C SER A 430 7.97 -31.52 -14.83
N GLY A 431 8.21 -30.64 -15.81
CA GLY A 431 7.95 -30.92 -17.23
C GLY A 431 6.95 -30.03 -17.97
N VAL A 432 6.72 -28.79 -17.52
CA VAL A 432 5.80 -27.87 -18.22
C VAL A 432 6.39 -27.41 -19.55
N GLN A 433 5.79 -27.82 -20.68
CA GLN A 433 6.04 -27.16 -21.98
C GLN A 433 5.42 -25.76 -21.96
N VAL A 434 6.28 -24.74 -22.02
CA VAL A 434 5.89 -23.34 -22.04
C VAL A 434 5.58 -22.93 -23.47
N MET A 435 4.36 -22.47 -23.75
CA MET A 435 4.09 -21.75 -24.99
C MET A 435 4.68 -20.35 -24.87
N HIS A 436 5.81 -20.10 -25.54
CA HIS A 436 6.46 -18.79 -25.55
C HIS A 436 5.75 -17.75 -26.44
N ARG A 437 4.81 -18.16 -27.29
CA ARG A 437 3.94 -17.27 -28.07
C ARG A 437 2.53 -17.84 -28.17
N TRP A 438 1.53 -16.96 -28.10
CA TRP A 438 0.10 -17.25 -28.34
C TRP A 438 -0.22 -17.69 -29.79
N THR A 439 0.80 -17.86 -30.64
CA THR A 439 0.70 -18.07 -32.09
C THR A 439 0.91 -19.53 -32.52
N GLN A 440 0.92 -20.50 -31.59
CA GLN A 440 0.89 -21.91 -31.99
C GLN A 440 -0.53 -22.30 -32.39
N ASP A 441 -0.69 -23.17 -33.39
CA ASP A 441 -1.99 -23.72 -33.79
C ASP A 441 -2.67 -24.38 -32.58
N THR A 442 -3.76 -23.76 -32.12
CA THR A 442 -4.56 -24.21 -30.97
C THR A 442 -5.79 -25.01 -31.40
N THR A 443 -5.89 -25.36 -32.68
CA THR A 443 -7.00 -26.16 -33.19
C THR A 443 -7.07 -27.51 -32.45
N GLY A 444 -8.22 -27.81 -31.86
CA GLY A 444 -8.44 -29.01 -31.03
C GLY A 444 -7.93 -28.93 -29.58
N TRP A 445 -7.51 -27.76 -29.09
CA TRP A 445 -7.14 -27.56 -27.68
C TRP A 445 -8.21 -26.76 -26.93
N HIS A 446 -8.62 -27.25 -25.77
CA HIS A 446 -9.46 -26.52 -24.81
C HIS A 446 -8.59 -25.54 -24.01
N ARG A 447 -8.97 -24.27 -24.00
CA ARG A 447 -8.26 -23.18 -23.31
C ARG A 447 -8.94 -22.86 -21.97
N MET A 448 -8.19 -22.98 -20.89
CA MET A 448 -8.65 -22.75 -19.52
C MET A 448 -7.78 -21.72 -18.81
N LYS A 449 -8.37 -20.80 -18.06
CA LYS A 449 -7.63 -19.82 -17.25
C LYS A 449 -7.56 -20.32 -15.82
N LEU A 450 -6.37 -20.33 -15.22
CA LEU A 450 -6.22 -20.62 -13.79
C LEU A 450 -6.90 -19.52 -12.97
N ALA A 451 -7.50 -19.92 -11.84
CA ALA A 451 -8.29 -19.06 -10.98
C ALA A 451 -7.61 -17.71 -10.70
N ARG A 452 -8.18 -16.62 -11.23
CA ARG A 452 -7.71 -15.22 -11.07
C ARG A 452 -6.23 -14.96 -11.40
N THR A 453 -5.62 -15.80 -12.22
CA THR A 453 -4.29 -15.53 -12.78
C THR A 453 -4.42 -15.39 -14.28
N ASP A 454 -3.49 -14.73 -14.94
CA ASP A 454 -3.38 -14.73 -16.39
C ASP A 454 -2.63 -15.96 -16.93
N THR A 455 -2.33 -16.93 -16.06
CA THR A 455 -1.86 -18.24 -16.47
C THR A 455 -2.99 -18.99 -17.17
N VAL A 456 -2.69 -19.44 -18.38
CA VAL A 456 -3.60 -20.21 -19.24
C VAL A 456 -3.05 -21.61 -19.42
N ILE A 457 -3.96 -22.58 -19.37
CA ILE A 457 -3.73 -23.99 -19.61
C ILE A 457 -4.44 -24.36 -20.90
N TRP A 458 -3.76 -25.10 -21.75
CA TRP A 458 -4.35 -25.76 -22.91
C TRP A 458 -4.32 -27.26 -22.68
N THR A 459 -5.42 -27.95 -22.95
CA THR A 459 -5.46 -29.42 -22.94
C THR A 459 -6.29 -29.95 -24.11
N ARG A 460 -5.94 -31.14 -24.63
CA ARG A 460 -6.76 -31.88 -25.60
C ARG A 460 -7.77 -32.81 -24.92
N ASP A 461 -7.71 -32.94 -23.60
CA ASP A 461 -8.62 -33.76 -22.80
C ASP A 461 -9.81 -32.91 -22.35
N GLU A 462 -10.96 -33.16 -22.97
CA GLU A 462 -12.22 -32.48 -22.65
C GLU A 462 -12.67 -32.72 -21.20
N SER A 463 -12.40 -33.92 -20.65
CA SER A 463 -12.76 -34.24 -19.27
C SER A 463 -11.94 -33.42 -18.26
N LEU A 464 -10.64 -33.26 -18.54
CA LEU A 464 -9.76 -32.40 -17.76
C LEU A 464 -10.16 -30.94 -17.88
N ALA A 465 -10.50 -30.46 -19.09
CA ALA A 465 -10.97 -29.10 -19.30
C ALA A 465 -12.23 -28.79 -18.46
N ASN A 466 -13.23 -29.68 -18.53
CA ASN A 466 -14.46 -29.56 -17.75
C ASN A 466 -14.21 -29.60 -16.23
N ALA A 467 -13.29 -30.44 -15.77
CA ALA A 467 -12.91 -30.50 -14.35
C ALA A 467 -12.22 -29.22 -13.88
N LEU A 468 -11.32 -28.66 -14.69
CA LEU A 468 -10.65 -27.38 -14.42
C LEU A 468 -11.64 -26.20 -14.40
N GLU A 469 -12.68 -26.26 -15.23
CA GLU A 469 -13.75 -25.25 -15.25
C GLU A 469 -14.57 -25.29 -13.98
N LYS A 470 -15.05 -26.49 -13.60
CA LYS A 470 -15.80 -26.70 -12.35
C LYS A 470 -14.98 -26.34 -11.10
N ALA A 471 -13.66 -26.45 -11.16
CA ALA A 471 -12.77 -26.08 -10.07
C ALA A 471 -12.51 -24.55 -9.99
N SER A 472 -12.84 -23.79 -11.03
CA SER A 472 -12.70 -22.34 -11.05
C SER A 472 -13.70 -21.69 -10.08
N PRO A 473 -13.38 -20.51 -9.50
CA PRO A 473 -14.36 -19.76 -8.73
C PRO A 473 -15.57 -19.49 -9.64
N GLY A 474 -16.79 -19.81 -9.18
CA GLY A 474 -18.01 -19.43 -9.89
C GLY A 474 -17.97 -17.94 -10.23
N ARG A 475 -18.35 -17.59 -11.47
CA ARG A 475 -18.25 -16.23 -12.02
C ARG A 475 -19.00 -15.18 -11.21
#